data_AF-A0A847IFQ5-F1
#
_entry.id   AF-A0A847IFQ5-F1
#
_cell.length_a   1.000
_cell.length_b   1.000
_cell.length_c   1.000
_cell.angle_alpha   90.00
_cell.angle_beta   90.00
_cell.angle_gamma   90.00
#
_symmetry.space_group_name_H-M   'P 1'
#
loop_
_entity.id
_entity.type
_entity.pdbx_description
1 polymer ?
#
loop_
_entity_poly.entity_id
_entity_poly.type
_entity_poly.pdbx_seq_one_letter_code
_entity_poly.pdbx_strand_id
1 'polypeptide(L)'
;MSDDAITVTEVVLDESAVDESTVDESTSAPEPTGNFWTEPRATSAGAGWVLLVTGILGMAAAIALLLDRIQILIDPTFKPACSINPIISCGSVMVTDQGKFFGFPNPMLGLPAFAVILVTAVLVLGRVKLPRWYWLGQAAGAFLGQIFVGYLIFQSLYRIHALCPYCMVVWSVVPIILLLSISRVLPDGGRGRSMRETLWLALPLYYVVVIAMITVQFWDYWKTLF
;
A
#
# COMPACT_ATOMS: atom_id res chain seq x y z
N MET A 1 -4.82 73.57 -9.71
CA MET A 1 -5.22 72.29 -9.09
C MET A 1 -6.71 72.44 -8.81
N SER A 2 -7.50 72.55 -9.89
CA SER A 2 -8.38 71.49 -10.45
C SER A 2 -9.53 71.21 -9.48
N ASP A 3 -10.67 71.90 -9.61
CA ASP A 3 -11.79 71.66 -10.57
C ASP A 3 -12.37 70.24 -10.34
N ASP A 4 -13.62 70.00 -9.94
CA ASP A 4 -14.86 70.51 -10.52
C ASP A 4 -16.05 70.52 -9.56
N ALA A 5 -17.03 71.36 -9.91
CA ALA A 5 -18.26 71.65 -9.21
C ALA A 5 -19.48 71.01 -9.93
N ILE A 6 -20.54 70.72 -9.15
CA ILE A 6 -21.98 71.03 -9.42
C ILE A 6 -22.64 70.37 -10.66
N THR A 7 -23.59 69.42 -10.62
CA THR A 7 -25.03 69.37 -10.16
C THR A 7 -25.93 68.96 -11.36
N VAL A 8 -27.19 68.58 -11.07
CA VAL A 8 -28.42 68.57 -11.94
C VAL A 8 -28.85 67.17 -12.41
N THR A 9 -29.85 66.49 -11.82
CA THR A 9 -31.34 66.59 -11.87
C THR A 9 -31.99 65.81 -13.05
N GLU A 10 -32.88 64.87 -12.68
CA GLU A 10 -34.03 64.23 -13.36
C GLU A 10 -33.99 63.87 -14.85
N VAL A 11 -34.32 62.60 -15.17
CA VAL A 11 -35.31 62.27 -16.23
C VAL A 11 -36.07 60.98 -15.84
N VAL A 12 -37.38 61.16 -15.70
CA VAL A 12 -38.48 60.18 -15.62
C VAL A 12 -38.57 59.37 -16.93
N LEU A 13 -38.94 58.08 -16.88
CA LEU A 13 -40.07 57.49 -17.62
C LEU A 13 -40.08 55.95 -17.56
N ASP A 14 -41.26 55.48 -17.20
CA ASP A 14 -41.85 54.15 -17.29
C ASP A 14 -41.71 53.55 -18.70
N GLU A 15 -41.25 52.30 -18.79
CA GLU A 15 -41.56 51.42 -19.93
C GLU A 15 -41.65 49.96 -19.44
N SER A 16 -42.83 49.65 -18.91
CA SER A 16 -43.35 48.29 -18.86
C SER A 16 -43.29 47.60 -20.24
N ALA A 17 -42.31 46.71 -20.43
CA ALA A 17 -42.35 45.50 -21.28
C ALA A 17 -40.94 45.03 -21.65
N VAL A 18 -40.31 44.19 -20.82
CA VAL A 18 -39.27 43.28 -21.30
C VAL A 18 -39.57 41.88 -20.77
N ASP A 19 -40.31 41.17 -21.62
CA ASP A 19 -40.31 39.73 -21.84
C ASP A 19 -39.48 38.90 -20.84
N GLU A 20 -40.16 38.28 -19.88
CA GLU A 20 -39.64 37.24 -19.01
C GLU A 20 -39.60 35.91 -19.78
N SER A 21 -38.80 35.87 -20.86
CA SER A 21 -38.47 34.63 -21.54
C SER A 21 -37.03 34.72 -22.04
N THR A 22 -36.25 33.66 -21.82
CA THR A 22 -34.77 33.61 -21.88
C THR A 22 -34.17 34.17 -20.59
N VAL A 23 -33.63 33.38 -19.67
CA VAL A 23 -32.54 32.43 -19.87
C VAL A 23 -32.65 31.34 -18.79
N ASP A 24 -33.20 30.17 -19.15
CA ASP A 24 -32.87 28.93 -18.44
C ASP A 24 -31.40 28.60 -18.74
N GLU A 25 -30.48 29.29 -18.08
CA GLU A 25 -29.08 28.87 -17.99
C GLU A 25 -29.07 27.66 -17.06
N SER A 26 -29.50 26.53 -17.62
CA SER A 26 -29.08 25.23 -17.15
C SER A 26 -27.56 25.21 -17.19
N THR A 27 -26.93 25.64 -16.09
CA THR A 27 -25.58 25.23 -15.72
C THR A 27 -25.65 23.73 -15.53
N SER A 28 -25.67 23.00 -16.65
CA SER A 28 -25.39 21.59 -16.70
C SER A 28 -23.96 21.46 -16.20
N ALA A 29 -23.84 20.98 -14.96
CA ALA A 29 -22.56 20.54 -14.43
C ALA A 29 -21.91 19.65 -15.51
N PRO A 30 -20.62 19.84 -15.84
CA PRO A 30 -19.98 19.05 -16.88
C PRO A 30 -20.22 17.58 -16.59
N GLU A 31 -20.88 16.87 -17.52
CA GLU A 31 -21.12 15.45 -17.39
C GLU A 31 -19.79 14.76 -17.08
N PRO A 32 -19.72 13.87 -16.07
CA PRO A 32 -18.52 13.11 -15.81
C PRO A 32 -18.27 12.20 -17.02
N THR A 33 -17.40 12.65 -17.93
CA THR A 33 -17.00 11.95 -19.15
C THR A 33 -16.14 10.71 -18.87
N GLY A 34 -15.87 10.40 -17.59
CA GLY A 34 -15.10 9.25 -17.14
C GLY A 34 -16.00 8.17 -16.55
N ASN A 35 -15.80 6.92 -16.94
CA ASN A 35 -16.37 5.80 -16.20
C ASN A 35 -15.76 5.75 -14.78
N PHE A 36 -16.45 5.11 -13.83
CA PHE A 36 -15.99 4.96 -12.45
C PHE A 36 -14.52 4.48 -12.35
N TRP A 37 -14.02 3.73 -13.33
CA TRP A 37 -12.67 3.16 -13.35
C TRP A 37 -11.57 4.16 -13.75
N THR A 38 -11.89 5.18 -14.54
CA THR A 38 -10.94 6.18 -15.05
C THR A 38 -10.92 7.47 -14.23
N GLU A 39 -11.91 7.71 -13.37
CA GLU A 39 -11.93 8.87 -12.47
C GLU A 39 -10.66 8.92 -11.58
N PRO A 40 -9.83 9.98 -11.70
CA PRO A 40 -8.63 10.12 -10.89
C PRO A 40 -8.99 10.40 -9.43
N ARG A 41 -8.55 9.54 -8.50
CA ARG A 41 -8.82 9.70 -7.07
C ARG A 41 -7.65 10.40 -6.38
N ALA A 42 -7.94 11.52 -5.72
CA ALA A 42 -6.96 12.18 -4.86
C ALA A 42 -6.67 11.30 -3.63
N THR A 43 -5.39 11.15 -3.31
CA THR A 43 -4.94 10.37 -2.16
C THR A 43 -4.36 11.30 -1.10
N SER A 44 -4.72 11.06 0.17
CA SER A 44 -4.19 11.82 1.30
C SER A 44 -2.66 11.69 1.40
N ALA A 45 -1.96 12.77 1.73
CA ALA A 45 -0.51 12.75 1.94
C ALA A 45 -0.06 11.70 2.98
N GLY A 46 -0.85 11.46 4.03
CA GLY A 46 -0.57 10.43 5.03
C GLY A 46 -0.46 9.02 4.43
N ALA A 47 -1.38 8.64 3.54
CA ALA A 47 -1.31 7.35 2.85
C ALA A 47 -0.11 7.26 1.90
N GLY A 48 0.29 8.36 1.27
CA GLY A 48 1.52 8.44 0.48
C GLY A 48 2.77 8.15 1.31
N TRP A 49 2.86 8.74 2.51
CA TRP A 49 3.96 8.48 3.44
C TRP A 49 3.98 7.04 3.94
N VAL A 50 2.82 6.45 4.27
CA VAL A 50 2.77 5.04 4.70
C VAL A 50 3.21 4.11 3.57
N LEU A 51 2.76 4.34 2.33
CA LEU A 51 3.23 3.58 1.16
C LEU A 51 4.74 3.76 0.93
N LEU A 52 5.27 4.96 1.14
CA LEU A 52 6.71 5.21 1.00
C LEU A 52 7.50 4.42 2.04
N VAL A 53 7.13 4.51 3.32
CA VAL A 53 7.83 3.83 4.41
C VAL A 53 7.74 2.31 4.24
N THR A 54 6.55 1.78 3.97
CA THR A 54 6.36 0.34 3.74
C THR A 54 7.11 -0.15 2.49
N GLY A 55 7.13 0.66 1.42
CA GLY A 55 7.91 0.40 0.22
C GLY A 55 9.42 0.38 0.49
N ILE A 56 9.95 1.36 1.24
CA ILE A 56 11.38 1.43 1.60
C ILE A 56 11.77 0.23 2.46
N LEU A 57 10.98 -0.09 3.49
CA LEU A 57 11.25 -1.22 4.38
C LEU A 57 11.22 -2.55 3.62
N GLY A 58 10.21 -2.75 2.76
CA GLY A 58 10.11 -3.95 1.93
C GLY A 58 11.25 -4.06 0.92
N MET A 59 11.61 -2.96 0.26
CA MET A 59 12.73 -2.91 -0.68
C MET A 59 14.07 -3.19 0.01
N ALA A 60 14.32 -2.58 1.17
CA ALA A 60 15.54 -2.81 1.95
C ALA A 60 15.66 -4.27 2.39
N ALA A 61 14.55 -4.88 2.87
CA ALA A 61 14.52 -6.29 3.23
C ALA A 61 14.76 -7.20 2.02
N ALA A 62 14.15 -6.90 0.86
CA ALA A 62 14.34 -7.68 -0.37
C ALA A 62 15.78 -7.59 -0.89
N ILE A 63 16.40 -6.40 -0.87
CA ILE A 63 17.80 -6.19 -1.25
C ILE A 63 18.73 -6.94 -0.31
N ALA A 64 18.54 -6.82 1.01
CA ALA A 64 19.37 -7.52 1.99
C ALA A 64 19.29 -9.05 1.80
N LEU A 65 18.09 -9.59 1.62
CA LEU A 65 17.89 -11.02 1.31
C LEU A 65 18.58 -11.45 0.01
N LEU A 66 18.53 -10.60 -1.02
CA LEU A 66 19.18 -10.88 -2.30
C LEU A 66 20.71 -10.87 -2.18
N LEU A 67 21.28 -9.88 -1.48
CA LEU A 67 22.72 -9.77 -1.25
C LEU A 67 23.24 -10.95 -0.44
N ASP A 68 22.56 -11.31 0.66
CA ASP A 68 22.92 -12.49 1.46
C ASP A 68 22.86 -13.77 0.63
N ARG A 69 21.85 -13.89 -0.25
CA ARG A 69 21.74 -15.05 -1.14
C ARG A 69 22.90 -15.11 -2.13
N ILE A 70 23.30 -13.99 -2.72
CA ILE A 70 24.46 -13.93 -3.64
C ILE A 70 25.74 -14.33 -2.90
N GLN A 71 25.95 -13.85 -1.67
CA GLN A 71 27.13 -14.19 -0.88
C GLN A 71 27.20 -15.69 -0.54
N ILE A 72 26.07 -16.30 -0.16
CA ILE A 72 25.99 -17.76 0.07
C ILE A 72 26.30 -18.56 -1.21
N LEU A 73 25.93 -18.03 -2.39
CA LEU A 73 26.23 -18.67 -3.67
C LEU A 73 27.73 -18.59 -4.03
N ILE A 74 28.42 -17.54 -3.59
CA ILE A 74 29.86 -17.35 -3.82
C ILE A 74 30.68 -18.15 -2.80
N ASP A 75 30.31 -18.05 -1.52
CA ASP A 75 30.95 -18.74 -0.41
C ASP A 75 29.87 -19.43 0.46
N PRO A 76 29.73 -20.76 0.38
CA PRO A 76 28.74 -21.49 1.17
C PRO A 76 29.02 -21.47 2.69
N THR A 77 30.19 -20.99 3.12
CA THR A 77 30.51 -20.80 4.54
C THR A 77 30.12 -19.41 5.07
N PHE A 78 29.65 -18.51 4.19
CA PHE A 78 29.17 -17.17 4.57
C PHE A 78 28.00 -17.25 5.55
N LYS A 79 28.10 -16.52 6.66
CA LYS A 79 27.03 -16.39 7.66
C LYS A 79 26.29 -15.06 7.46
N PRO A 80 25.00 -15.10 7.07
CA PRO A 80 24.19 -13.89 6.92
C PRO A 80 24.11 -13.09 8.23
N ALA A 81 24.05 -11.76 8.12
CA ALA A 81 23.93 -10.88 9.28
C ALA A 81 22.68 -11.16 10.13
N CYS A 82 21.63 -11.68 9.50
CA CYS A 82 20.39 -12.06 10.14
C CYS A 82 20.37 -13.50 10.70
N SER A 83 21.51 -14.20 10.72
CA SER A 83 21.68 -15.52 11.35
C SER A 83 22.33 -15.40 12.73
N ILE A 84 21.52 -15.03 13.72
CA ILE A 84 21.97 -14.72 15.09
C ILE A 84 21.93 -15.97 15.98
N ASN A 85 20.93 -16.83 15.79
CA ASN A 85 20.68 -18.02 16.60
C ASN A 85 20.12 -19.14 15.69
N PRO A 86 20.30 -20.43 16.02
CA PRO A 86 19.64 -21.55 15.34
C PRO A 86 18.18 -21.33 14.93
N ILE A 87 17.38 -20.63 15.76
CA ILE A 87 15.98 -20.31 15.46
C ILE A 87 15.82 -19.04 14.64
N ILE A 88 16.66 -18.02 14.87
CA ILE A 88 16.68 -16.79 14.08
C ILE A 88 17.79 -16.91 13.03
N SER A 89 17.50 -17.67 11.96
CA SER A 89 18.43 -17.91 10.86
C SER A 89 17.78 -17.73 9.50
N CYS A 90 18.38 -16.84 8.70
CA CYS A 90 18.04 -16.69 7.29
C CYS A 90 18.64 -17.81 6.43
N GLY A 91 19.75 -18.42 6.86
CA GLY A 91 20.50 -19.40 6.08
C GLY A 91 19.72 -20.68 5.83
N SER A 92 19.07 -21.23 6.87
CA SER A 92 18.25 -22.43 6.74
C SER A 92 17.04 -22.22 5.83
N VAL A 93 16.45 -21.02 5.83
CA VAL A 93 15.28 -20.66 5.00
C VAL A 93 15.63 -20.44 3.53
N MET A 94 16.84 -19.95 3.24
CA MET A 94 17.28 -19.66 1.88
C MET A 94 17.79 -20.87 1.10
N VAL A 95 18.26 -21.91 1.80
CA VAL A 95 18.90 -23.08 1.18
C VAL A 95 17.88 -24.20 0.89
N THR A 96 16.72 -24.17 1.54
CA THR A 96 15.60 -25.07 1.26
C THR A 96 15.02 -24.89 -0.15
N ASP A 97 14.64 -25.98 -0.83
CA ASP A 97 14.01 -25.96 -2.17
C ASP A 97 12.72 -25.13 -2.21
N GLN A 98 12.09 -24.99 -1.05
CA GLN A 98 10.91 -24.16 -0.78
C GLN A 98 11.19 -22.65 -0.93
N GLY A 99 12.46 -22.24 -0.95
CA GLY A 99 12.91 -20.88 -1.26
C GLY A 99 12.97 -20.56 -2.76
N LYS A 100 12.68 -21.54 -3.63
CA LYS A 100 12.54 -21.37 -5.08
C LYS A 100 11.09 -21.55 -5.50
N PHE A 101 10.40 -20.48 -5.85
CA PHE A 101 9.08 -20.54 -6.48
C PHE A 101 9.26 -20.34 -7.99
N PHE A 102 8.73 -21.24 -8.83
CA PHE A 102 8.99 -21.28 -10.29
C PHE A 102 10.47 -21.42 -10.69
N GLY A 103 11.32 -21.96 -9.81
CA GLY A 103 12.78 -22.06 -10.03
C GLY A 103 13.54 -20.76 -9.72
N PHE A 104 12.84 -19.67 -9.37
CA PHE A 104 13.42 -18.40 -8.99
C PHE A 104 13.45 -18.22 -7.46
N PRO A 105 14.54 -17.68 -6.89
CA PRO A 105 14.61 -17.35 -5.47
C PRO A 105 13.48 -16.39 -5.06
N ASN A 106 12.80 -16.66 -3.95
CA ASN A 106 11.77 -15.79 -3.35
C ASN A 106 12.09 -14.28 -3.36
N PRO A 107 13.32 -13.83 -3.04
CA PRO A 107 13.66 -12.40 -3.03
C PRO A 107 13.50 -11.72 -4.39
N MET A 108 13.59 -12.46 -5.50
CA MET A 108 13.46 -11.91 -6.86
C MET A 108 12.02 -11.49 -7.19
N LEU A 109 11.01 -12.08 -6.55
CA LEU A 109 9.61 -11.66 -6.74
C LEU A 109 9.28 -10.40 -5.94
N GLY A 110 9.89 -10.22 -4.77
CA GLY A 110 9.66 -9.06 -3.92
C GLY A 110 10.25 -7.76 -4.49
N LEU A 111 11.42 -7.82 -5.11
CA LEU A 111 12.14 -6.64 -5.61
C LEU A 111 11.33 -5.79 -6.62
N PRO A 112 10.77 -6.35 -7.72
CA PRO A 112 9.95 -5.56 -8.64
C PRO A 112 8.63 -5.11 -7.99
N ALA A 113 8.04 -5.92 -7.11
CA ALA A 113 6.80 -5.57 -6.43
C ALA A 113 6.98 -4.33 -5.54
N PHE A 114 8.02 -4.29 -4.69
CA PHE A 114 8.31 -3.14 -3.84
C PHE A 114 8.78 -1.91 -4.62
N ALA A 115 9.47 -2.10 -5.76
CA ALA A 115 9.80 -1.00 -6.66
C ALA A 115 8.53 -0.29 -7.19
N VAL A 116 7.50 -1.04 -7.60
CA VAL A 116 6.22 -0.46 -8.03
C VAL A 116 5.55 0.29 -6.88
N ILE A 117 5.59 -0.22 -5.65
CA ILE A 117 5.04 0.46 -4.46
C ILE A 117 5.77 1.78 -4.20
N LEU A 118 7.10 1.81 -4.29
CA LEU A 118 7.90 3.02 -4.13
C LEU A 118 7.55 4.08 -5.18
N VAL A 119 7.47 3.68 -6.45
CA VAL A 119 7.06 4.58 -7.53
C VAL A 119 5.66 5.13 -7.28
N THR A 120 4.72 4.26 -6.85
CA THR A 120 3.37 4.68 -6.47
C THR A 120 3.40 5.74 -5.37
N ALA A 121 4.20 5.52 -4.33
CA ALA A 121 4.30 6.41 -3.18
C ALA A 121 4.82 7.79 -3.59
N VAL A 122 5.85 7.83 -4.43
CA VAL A 122 6.39 9.09 -4.98
C VAL A 122 5.36 9.82 -5.82
N LEU A 123 4.63 9.12 -6.70
CA LEU A 123 3.55 9.73 -7.50
C LEU A 123 2.45 10.32 -6.61
N VAL A 124 2.02 9.59 -5.57
CA VAL A 124 1.01 10.06 -4.62
C VAL A 124 1.50 11.28 -3.84
N LEU A 125 2.75 11.30 -3.38
CA LEU A 125 3.35 12.44 -2.67
C LEU A 125 3.53 13.65 -3.59
N GLY A 126 3.82 13.41 -4.87
CA GLY A 126 3.80 14.41 -5.95
C GLY A 126 2.40 14.92 -6.31
N ARG A 127 1.35 14.50 -5.58
CA ARG A 127 -0.06 14.84 -5.81
C ARG A 127 -0.59 14.41 -7.18
N VAL A 128 0.03 13.41 -7.80
CA VAL A 128 -0.48 12.80 -9.03
C VAL A 128 -1.73 12.00 -8.69
N LYS A 129 -2.85 12.33 -9.36
CA LYS A 129 -4.11 11.61 -9.19
C LYS A 129 -4.06 10.34 -10.02
N LEU A 130 -4.08 9.18 -9.36
CA LEU A 130 -4.06 7.88 -10.02
C LEU A 130 -5.50 7.38 -10.26
N PRO A 131 -5.77 6.75 -11.41
CA PRO A 131 -7.08 6.20 -11.75
C PRO A 131 -7.41 4.95 -10.92
N ARG A 132 -8.69 4.60 -10.78
CA ARG A 132 -9.12 3.47 -9.93
C ARG A 132 -8.63 2.10 -10.44
N TRP A 133 -8.45 1.91 -11.75
CA TRP A 133 -7.91 0.66 -12.30
C TRP A 133 -6.49 0.36 -11.79
N TYR A 134 -5.68 1.40 -11.57
CA TYR A 134 -4.33 1.26 -11.04
C TYR A 134 -4.36 0.73 -9.60
N TRP A 135 -5.24 1.31 -8.77
CA TRP A 135 -5.46 0.86 -7.41
C TRP A 135 -6.00 -0.57 -7.34
N LEU A 136 -6.82 -0.98 -8.31
CA LEU A 136 -7.27 -2.36 -8.44
C LEU A 136 -6.10 -3.30 -8.76
N GLY A 137 -5.24 -2.94 -9.72
CA GLY A 137 -4.04 -3.69 -10.05
C GLY A 137 -3.10 -3.83 -8.85
N GLN A 138 -2.87 -2.74 -8.12
CA GLN A 138 -2.07 -2.76 -6.90
C GLN A 138 -2.71 -3.62 -5.80
N ALA A 139 -4.02 -3.54 -5.61
CA ALA A 139 -4.74 -4.38 -4.64
C ALA A 139 -4.67 -5.86 -5.01
N ALA A 140 -4.82 -6.20 -6.29
CA ALA A 140 -4.68 -7.58 -6.78
C ALA A 140 -3.25 -8.10 -6.57
N GLY A 141 -2.24 -7.30 -6.89
CA GLY A 141 -0.83 -7.64 -6.66
C GLY A 141 -0.51 -7.82 -5.18
N ALA A 142 -0.97 -6.91 -4.32
CA ALA A 142 -0.80 -7.00 -2.88
C ALA A 142 -1.56 -8.20 -2.28
N PHE A 143 -2.71 -8.56 -2.84
CA PHE A 143 -3.49 -9.72 -2.39
C PHE A 143 -2.77 -11.03 -2.71
N LEU A 144 -2.23 -11.15 -3.93
CA LEU A 144 -1.39 -12.28 -4.31
C LEU A 144 -0.13 -12.34 -3.42
N GLY A 145 0.49 -11.19 -3.16
CA GLY A 145 1.61 -11.07 -2.22
C GLY A 145 1.24 -11.51 -0.81
N GLN A 146 0.04 -11.20 -0.33
CA GLN A 146 -0.42 -11.61 0.99
C GLN A 146 -0.65 -13.12 1.10
N ILE A 147 -1.23 -13.74 0.06
CA ILE A 147 -1.35 -15.20 -0.02
C ILE A 147 0.03 -15.85 0.03
N PHE A 148 0.97 -15.29 -0.73
CA PHE A 148 2.34 -15.77 -0.76
C PHE A 148 3.03 -15.62 0.60
N VAL A 149 2.88 -14.49 1.28
CA VAL A 149 3.35 -14.29 2.66
C VAL A 149 2.77 -15.36 3.60
N GLY A 150 1.48 -15.66 3.52
CA GLY A 150 0.85 -16.71 4.32
C GLY A 150 1.48 -18.09 4.07
N TYR A 151 1.77 -18.42 2.82
CA TYR A 151 2.51 -19.63 2.46
C TYR A 151 3.92 -19.65 3.07
N LEU A 152 4.65 -18.53 3.03
CA LEU A 152 5.98 -18.44 3.63
C LEU A 152 5.96 -18.58 5.16
N ILE A 153 4.97 -17.99 5.83
CA ILE A 153 4.76 -18.16 7.27
C ILE A 153 4.59 -19.65 7.59
N PHE A 154 3.73 -20.34 6.85
CA PHE A 154 3.49 -21.77 7.06
C PHE A 154 4.77 -22.60 6.86
N GLN A 155 5.52 -22.34 5.78
CA GLN A 155 6.78 -23.04 5.51
C GLN A 155 7.83 -22.79 6.61
N SER A 156 8.04 -21.52 6.99
CA SER A 156 9.00 -21.14 8.03
C SER A 156 8.68 -21.78 9.38
N LEU A 157 7.40 -21.80 9.78
CA LEU A 157 6.98 -22.30 11.09
C LEU A 157 6.92 -23.83 11.16
N TYR A 158 6.35 -24.48 10.16
CA TYR A 158 5.98 -25.91 10.26
C TYR A 158 6.87 -26.86 9.45
N ARG A 159 7.77 -26.34 8.61
CA ARG A 159 8.73 -27.16 7.85
C ARG A 159 10.17 -26.89 8.25
N ILE A 160 10.56 -25.61 8.28
CA ILE A 160 11.96 -25.20 8.48
C ILE A 160 12.25 -24.97 9.97
N HIS A 161 11.23 -24.58 10.75
CA HIS A 161 11.35 -24.21 12.16
C HIS A 161 12.40 -23.10 12.39
N ALA A 162 12.41 -22.09 11.49
CA ALA A 162 13.32 -20.94 11.58
C ALA A 162 12.62 -19.64 11.18
N LEU A 163 13.02 -18.55 11.83
CA LEU A 163 12.48 -17.20 11.68
C LEU A 163 13.54 -16.28 11.06
N CYS A 164 13.17 -15.60 9.97
CA CYS A 164 14.03 -14.64 9.30
C CYS A 164 13.53 -13.20 9.60
N PRO A 165 14.35 -12.33 10.22
CA PRO A 165 13.96 -10.94 10.50
C PRO A 165 13.56 -10.16 9.25
N TYR A 166 14.25 -10.36 8.12
CA TYR A 166 13.89 -9.69 6.86
C TYR A 166 12.55 -10.16 6.32
N CYS A 167 12.23 -11.46 6.44
CA CYS A 167 10.91 -11.98 6.10
C CYS A 167 9.81 -11.39 7.00
N MET A 168 10.06 -11.25 8.31
CA MET A 168 9.11 -10.63 9.23
C MET A 168 8.80 -9.17 8.87
N VAL A 169 9.78 -8.42 8.38
CA VAL A 169 9.55 -7.06 7.84
C VAL A 169 8.57 -7.14 6.67
N VAL A 170 8.78 -8.06 5.72
CA VAL A 170 7.87 -8.28 4.59
C VAL A 170 6.47 -8.70 5.06
N TRP A 171 6.38 -9.61 6.04
CA TRP A 171 5.11 -10.04 6.63
C TRP A 171 4.34 -8.90 7.29
N SER A 172 5.07 -7.87 7.72
CA SER A 172 4.51 -6.69 8.36
C SER A 172 4.02 -5.65 7.37
N VAL A 173 4.79 -5.38 6.31
CA VAL A 173 4.47 -4.30 5.37
C VAL A 173 3.42 -4.69 4.31
N VAL A 174 3.40 -5.95 3.87
CA VAL A 174 2.48 -6.42 2.81
C VAL A 174 1.00 -6.28 3.19
N PRO A 175 0.54 -6.68 4.41
CA PRO A 175 -0.84 -6.47 4.82
C PRO A 175 -1.23 -4.99 4.84
N ILE A 176 -0.33 -4.09 5.26
CA ILE A 176 -0.57 -2.64 5.29
C ILE A 176 -0.79 -2.13 3.86
N ILE A 177 0.09 -2.51 2.93
CA ILE A 177 -0.03 -2.15 1.51
C ILE A 177 -1.36 -2.66 0.96
N LEU A 178 -1.73 -3.91 1.22
CA LEU A 178 -2.98 -4.51 0.77
C LEU A 178 -4.20 -3.72 1.25
N LEU A 179 -4.27 -3.40 2.55
CA LEU A 179 -5.40 -2.65 3.11
C LEU A 179 -5.49 -1.23 2.55
N LEU A 180 -4.35 -0.56 2.39
CA LEU A 180 -4.31 0.72 1.72
C LEU A 180 -4.83 0.59 0.29
N SER A 181 -4.34 -0.34 -0.52
CA SER A 181 -4.80 -0.52 -1.89
C SER A 181 -6.31 -0.84 -1.97
N ILE A 182 -6.82 -1.78 -1.16
CA ILE A 182 -8.26 -2.12 -1.12
C ILE A 182 -9.10 -0.90 -0.74
N SER A 183 -8.70 -0.15 0.29
CA SER A 183 -9.45 1.02 0.74
C SER A 183 -9.56 2.12 -0.33
N ARG A 184 -8.70 2.11 -1.35
CA ARG A 184 -8.72 3.06 -2.49
C ARG A 184 -9.50 2.52 -3.69
N VAL A 185 -9.82 1.23 -3.72
CA VAL A 185 -10.75 0.64 -4.69
C VAL A 185 -12.20 0.80 -4.23
N LEU A 186 -12.45 0.77 -2.92
CA LEU A 186 -13.81 0.80 -2.36
C LEU A 186 -14.58 2.12 -2.68
N PRO A 187 -15.91 2.05 -2.87
CA PRO A 187 -16.76 3.24 -3.03
C PRO A 187 -16.85 4.05 -1.73
N ASP A 188 -17.17 5.34 -1.83
CA ASP A 188 -17.25 6.23 -0.65
C ASP A 188 -18.59 6.16 0.12
N GLY A 189 -19.56 5.39 -0.38
CA GLY A 189 -20.86 5.18 0.29
C GLY A 189 -20.79 4.41 1.61
N GLY A 190 -21.93 4.28 2.29
CA GLY A 190 -22.03 3.64 3.62
C GLY A 190 -21.44 2.22 3.68
N ARG A 191 -21.65 1.42 2.63
CA ARG A 191 -21.04 0.08 2.50
C ARG A 191 -19.52 0.11 2.48
N GLY A 192 -18.92 1.08 1.77
CA GLY A 192 -17.46 1.22 1.71
C GLY A 192 -16.87 1.74 3.01
N ARG A 193 -17.59 2.56 3.77
CA ARG A 193 -17.19 2.97 5.13
C ARG A 193 -17.14 1.78 6.09
N SER A 194 -18.22 0.98 6.14
CA SER A 194 -18.27 -0.23 6.98
C SER A 194 -17.19 -1.24 6.59
N MET A 195 -16.97 -1.49 5.30
CA MET A 195 -15.89 -2.37 4.86
C MET A 195 -14.51 -1.86 5.28
N ARG A 196 -14.26 -0.54 5.22
CA ARG A 196 -13.00 0.05 5.70
C ARG A 196 -12.82 -0.19 7.21
N GLU A 197 -13.86 -0.02 8.02
CA GLU A 197 -13.80 -0.31 9.47
C GLU A 197 -13.47 -1.78 9.74
N THR A 198 -14.12 -2.72 9.06
CA THR A 198 -13.82 -4.15 9.17
C THR A 198 -12.38 -4.47 8.74
N LEU A 199 -11.90 -3.84 7.68
CA LEU A 199 -10.53 -4.01 7.18
C LEU A 199 -9.49 -3.50 8.17
N TRP A 200 -9.76 -2.38 8.85
CA TRP A 200 -8.89 -1.86 9.90
C TRP A 200 -8.84 -2.77 11.13
N LEU A 201 -9.92 -3.51 11.44
CA LEU A 201 -9.94 -4.53 12.49
C LEU A 201 -9.26 -5.84 12.07
N ALA A 202 -9.29 -6.19 10.78
CA ALA A 202 -8.62 -7.37 10.25
C ALA A 202 -7.09 -7.28 10.38
N LEU A 203 -6.53 -6.07 10.34
CA LEU A 203 -5.08 -5.85 10.46
C LEU A 203 -4.48 -6.27 11.82
N PRO A 204 -4.94 -5.73 12.97
CA PRO A 204 -4.43 -6.17 14.27
C PRO A 204 -4.74 -7.65 14.51
N LEU A 205 -5.90 -8.15 14.06
CA LEU A 205 -6.22 -9.57 14.16
C LEU A 205 -5.21 -10.44 13.42
N TYR A 206 -4.82 -10.06 12.19
CA TYR A 206 -3.77 -10.75 11.45
C TYR A 206 -2.45 -10.78 12.23
N TYR A 207 -2.02 -9.64 12.79
CA TYR A 207 -0.78 -9.60 13.59
C TYR A 207 -0.86 -10.48 14.83
N VAL A 208 -1.99 -10.46 15.55
CA VAL A 208 -2.21 -11.31 16.72
C VAL A 208 -2.13 -12.78 16.32
N VAL A 209 -2.76 -13.19 15.21
CA VAL A 209 -2.71 -14.57 14.73
C VAL A 209 -1.28 -14.98 14.35
N VAL A 210 -0.54 -14.14 13.62
CA VAL A 210 0.85 -14.42 13.24
C VAL A 210 1.75 -14.53 14.46
N ILE A 211 1.63 -13.60 15.42
CA ILE A 211 2.41 -13.63 16.66
C ILE A 211 2.05 -14.87 17.48
N ALA A 212 0.76 -15.20 17.63
CA ALA A 212 0.32 -16.39 18.34
C ALA A 212 0.89 -17.67 17.71
N MET A 213 0.87 -17.79 16.38
CA MET A 213 1.48 -18.93 15.68
C MET A 213 2.98 -19.03 15.96
N ILE A 214 3.72 -17.91 15.94
CA ILE A 214 5.15 -17.88 16.27
C ILE A 214 5.38 -18.29 17.73
N THR A 215 4.63 -17.73 18.68
CA THR A 215 4.79 -18.00 20.12
C THR A 215 4.49 -19.46 20.46
N VAL A 216 3.41 -20.03 19.90
CA VAL A 216 3.04 -21.44 20.12
C VAL A 216 4.10 -22.37 19.55
N GLN A 217 4.57 -22.11 18.33
CA GLN A 217 5.53 -23.01 17.68
C GLN A 217 6.92 -22.98 18.32
N PHE A 218 7.37 -21.83 18.83
CA PHE A 218 8.68 -21.67 19.48
C PHE A 218 8.61 -21.63 21.00
N TRP A 219 7.50 -22.10 21.60
CA TRP A 219 7.26 -22.05 23.04
C TRP A 219 8.40 -22.67 23.87
N ASP A 220 8.91 -23.81 23.41
CA ASP A 220 10.01 -24.50 24.10
C ASP A 220 11.31 -23.70 24.11
N TYR A 221 11.59 -22.93 23.06
CA TYR A 221 12.73 -22.02 23.04
C TYR A 221 12.55 -20.84 23.99
N TRP A 222 11.36 -20.21 24.00
CA TRP A 222 11.11 -19.07 24.91
C TRP A 222 11.28 -19.44 26.38
N LYS A 223 10.88 -20.66 26.76
CA LYS A 223 11.09 -21.20 28.12
C LYS A 223 12.56 -21.42 28.50
N THR A 224 13.49 -21.46 27.54
CA THR A 224 14.93 -21.62 27.83
C THR A 224 15.65 -20.28 28.03
N LEU A 225 15.00 -19.17 27.68
CA LEU A 225 15.53 -17.80 27.81
C LEU A 225 15.15 -17.11 29.13
N PHE A 226 14.19 -17.68 29.86
CA PHE A 226 13.71 -17.25 31.19
C PHE A 226 13.94 -18.37 32.20
#